data_AF-A0AAD8DZC4-F1
#
_entry.id   AF-A0AAD8DZC4-F1
#
_cell.length_a   1.000
_cell.length_b   1.000
_cell.length_c   1.000
_cell.angle_alpha   90.00
_cell.angle_beta   90.00
_cell.angle_gamma   90.00
#
_symmetry.space_group_name_H-M   'P 1'
#
loop_
_entity.id
_entity.type
_entity.pdbx_description
1 polymer ?
#
loop_
_entity_poly.entity_id
_entity_poly.type
_entity_poly.pdbx_seq_one_letter_code
_entity_poly.pdbx_strand_id
1 'polypeptide(L)'
;MLDVFRGLKNLIKVNYVHIDSPVFRLHYSITVILLISFSLIVTTRQYVGNPIDCIHTKDIPEDVLNTYCWIHSTYTLKSFFNKKVGVEVPYPGIGNSRSDKGKEDMNDKKIYKYYQWVCFCLFFQAMLFYAPRWLWKSWEGGKIRALMMDLDVGVCTEIEKKTKKKLILDYLWENLRYHNWWAYRYYLCEGLALINVIGQMFLMNRFFDGEFMTFGLDVIAYMESDQEDRIDPMIYIFPRMVKCTLFNKFGSSGEVERHDALCILPLNVVNEKIYVFLWFWFVILGILTFITLVYRFIIIFSPRMRVYMMRMRFRLVRRDNVDTIVRRSKMGDWYLLYILGENLDSVIFRDIMHEFANKLNHTYQHHIHGAPDA
;
A
#
# COMPACT_ATOMS: atom_id res chain seq x y z
N MET A 1 -9.51 -18.90 -11.19
CA MET A 1 -8.28 -18.72 -10.38
C MET A 1 -7.03 -18.53 -11.23
N LEU A 2 -6.76 -19.36 -12.25
CA LEU A 2 -5.54 -19.26 -13.07
C LEU A 2 -5.36 -17.91 -13.78
N ASP A 3 -6.44 -17.28 -14.26
CA ASP A 3 -6.35 -15.94 -14.88
C ASP A 3 -6.02 -14.82 -13.89
N VAL A 4 -6.48 -14.94 -12.64
CA VAL A 4 -6.10 -14.03 -11.56
C VAL A 4 -4.62 -14.18 -11.24
N PHE A 5 -4.13 -15.42 -11.12
CA PHE A 5 -2.68 -15.68 -10.96
C PHE A 5 -1.85 -15.21 -12.16
N ARG A 6 -2.37 -15.30 -13.39
CA ARG A 6 -1.73 -14.76 -14.59
C ARG A 6 -1.69 -13.23 -14.57
N GLY A 7 -2.75 -12.58 -14.08
CA GLY A 7 -2.80 -11.14 -13.79
C GLY A 7 -1.76 -10.72 -12.75
N LEU A 8 -1.66 -11.44 -11.62
CA LEU A 8 -0.62 -11.21 -10.61
C LEU A 8 0.79 -11.42 -11.17
N LYS A 9 1.00 -12.43 -12.02
CA LYS A 9 2.30 -12.65 -12.69
C LYS A 9 2.71 -11.45 -13.55
N ASN A 10 1.77 -10.79 -14.20
CA ASN A 10 2.03 -9.56 -14.93
C ASN A 10 2.37 -8.37 -14.02
N LEU A 11 1.89 -8.35 -12.77
CA LEU A 11 2.27 -7.35 -11.75
C LEU A 11 3.66 -7.60 -11.15
N ILE A 12 4.13 -8.86 -11.15
CA ILE A 12 5.47 -9.26 -10.69
C ILE A 12 6.52 -9.03 -11.78
N LYS A 13 6.14 -9.12 -13.06
CA LYS A 13 7.07 -8.94 -14.17
C LYS A 13 7.77 -7.60 -14.02
N VAL A 14 9.07 -7.65 -13.78
CA VAL A 14 9.94 -6.48 -13.80
C VAL A 14 9.81 -5.93 -15.21
N ASN A 15 9.17 -4.76 -15.35
CA ASN A 15 9.18 -4.07 -16.62
C ASN A 15 10.64 -3.74 -16.92
N TYR A 16 11.06 -4.12 -18.12
CA TYR A 16 12.38 -3.81 -18.67
C TYR A 16 12.67 -2.30 -18.64
N VAL A 17 11.61 -1.50 -18.72
CA VAL A 17 11.63 -0.05 -18.64
C VAL A 17 11.34 0.41 -17.20
N HIS A 18 12.35 1.00 -16.57
CA HIS A 18 12.34 1.64 -15.26
C HIS A 18 11.82 3.08 -15.34
N ILE A 19 10.51 3.23 -15.15
CA ILE A 19 9.83 4.55 -15.13
C ILE A 19 9.58 5.08 -13.71
N ASP A 20 9.91 4.29 -12.68
CA ASP A 20 9.51 4.54 -11.30
C ASP A 20 10.61 4.27 -10.27
N SER A 21 10.53 4.98 -9.14
CA SER A 21 11.30 4.72 -7.94
C SER A 21 11.02 3.31 -7.38
N PRO A 22 12.03 2.63 -6.81
CA PRO A 22 11.86 1.32 -6.18
C PRO A 22 10.83 1.35 -5.04
N VAL A 23 10.75 2.46 -4.29
CA VAL A 23 9.77 2.61 -3.21
C VAL A 23 8.35 2.65 -3.78
N PHE A 24 8.12 3.41 -4.86
CA PHE A 24 6.81 3.45 -5.53
C PHE A 24 6.36 2.07 -6.02
N ARG A 25 7.31 1.23 -6.45
CA ARG A 25 7.06 -0.17 -6.81
C ARG A 25 6.59 -1.04 -5.65
N LEU A 26 7.03 -0.78 -4.42
CA LEU A 26 6.55 -1.50 -3.24
C LEU A 26 5.04 -1.28 -3.02
N HIS A 27 4.50 -0.09 -3.34
CA HIS A 27 3.07 0.18 -3.23
C HIS A 27 2.25 -0.62 -4.24
N TYR A 28 2.48 -0.41 -5.53
CA TYR A 28 1.56 -0.95 -6.53
C TYR A 28 1.82 -2.41 -6.89
N SER A 29 3.03 -2.93 -6.62
CA SER A 29 3.39 -4.32 -6.93
C SER A 29 3.25 -5.17 -5.67
N ILE A 30 4.13 -4.99 -4.68
CA ILE A 30 4.17 -5.88 -3.52
C ILE A 30 2.92 -5.72 -2.65
N THR A 31 2.54 -4.49 -2.29
CA THR A 31 1.40 -4.26 -1.38
C THR A 31 0.08 -4.69 -2.02
N VAL A 32 -0.12 -4.43 -3.31
CA VAL A 32 -1.32 -4.90 -4.04
C VAL A 32 -1.38 -6.43 -4.11
N ILE A 33 -0.26 -7.10 -4.42
CA ILE A 33 -0.20 -8.58 -4.45
C ILE A 33 -0.54 -9.18 -3.09
N LEU A 34 0.04 -8.60 -2.04
CA LEU A 34 -0.14 -9.00 -0.65
C LEU A 34 -1.60 -8.79 -0.20
N LEU A 35 -2.22 -7.65 -0.52
CA LEU A 35 -3.63 -7.40 -0.19
C LEU A 35 -4.58 -8.31 -0.97
N ILE A 36 -4.31 -8.57 -2.26
CA ILE A 36 -5.12 -9.50 -3.06
C ILE A 36 -4.97 -10.94 -2.54
N SER A 37 -3.75 -11.38 -2.19
CA SER A 37 -3.54 -12.73 -1.66
C SER A 37 -4.27 -12.91 -0.32
N PHE A 38 -4.21 -11.93 0.58
CA PHE A 38 -4.97 -11.94 1.83
C PHE A 38 -6.47 -11.91 1.60
N SER A 39 -6.96 -11.07 0.69
CA SER A 39 -8.38 -11.05 0.32
C SER A 39 -8.86 -12.43 -0.18
N LEU A 40 -8.06 -13.12 -1.00
CA LEU A 40 -8.36 -14.48 -1.46
C LEU A 40 -8.37 -15.50 -0.30
N ILE A 41 -7.38 -15.46 0.60
CA ILE A 41 -7.32 -16.36 1.76
C ILE A 41 -8.55 -16.21 2.66
N VAL A 42 -8.92 -14.97 3.00
CA VAL A 42 -10.09 -14.70 3.84
C VAL A 42 -11.38 -15.12 3.11
N THR A 43 -11.49 -14.86 1.81
CA THR A 43 -12.63 -15.27 0.98
C THR A 43 -12.80 -16.79 0.99
N THR A 44 -11.71 -17.56 0.84
CA THR A 44 -11.78 -19.03 0.92
C THR A 44 -12.32 -19.50 2.27
N ARG A 45 -11.86 -18.91 3.38
CA ARG A 45 -12.38 -19.25 4.72
C ARG A 45 -13.82 -18.81 4.94
N GLN A 46 -14.25 -17.71 4.32
CA GLN A 46 -15.59 -17.15 4.48
C GLN A 46 -16.67 -17.88 3.68
N TYR A 47 -16.35 -18.38 2.48
CA TYR A 47 -17.34 -18.99 1.57
C TYR A 47 -17.19 -20.51 1.38
N VAL A 48 -15.98 -21.07 1.53
CA VAL A 48 -15.73 -22.51 1.34
C VAL A 48 -15.58 -23.24 2.66
N GLY A 49 -15.07 -22.56 3.69
CA GLY A 49 -14.98 -23.09 5.05
C GLY A 49 -16.17 -22.71 5.92
N ASN A 50 -16.16 -23.18 7.17
CA ASN A 50 -17.11 -22.76 8.20
C ASN A 50 -16.59 -21.48 8.87
N PRO A 51 -17.19 -20.30 8.63
CA PRO A 51 -16.68 -19.04 9.17
C PRO A 51 -16.97 -18.87 10.66
N ILE A 52 -18.01 -19.53 11.16
CA ILE A 52 -18.45 -19.57 12.55
C ILE A 52 -18.95 -20.98 12.87
N ASP A 53 -18.68 -21.42 14.10
CA ASP A 53 -19.11 -22.71 14.63
C ASP A 53 -19.71 -22.49 16.02
N CYS A 54 -21.01 -22.73 16.17
CA CYS A 54 -21.78 -22.45 17.38
C CYS A 54 -22.17 -23.73 18.10
N ILE A 55 -22.00 -23.72 19.43
CA ILE A 55 -22.48 -24.79 20.29
C ILE A 55 -24.02 -24.80 20.25
N HIS A 56 -24.58 -25.86 19.69
CA HIS A 56 -26.02 -26.01 19.49
C HIS A 56 -26.68 -26.84 20.60
N THR A 57 -27.99 -26.64 20.79
CA THR A 57 -28.84 -27.49 21.64
C THR A 57 -29.63 -28.45 20.75
N LYS A 58 -30.15 -29.56 21.29
CA LYS A 58 -30.86 -30.61 20.52
C LYS A 58 -32.06 -30.09 19.70
N ASP A 59 -32.64 -28.96 20.09
CA ASP A 59 -33.85 -28.42 19.48
C ASP A 59 -33.61 -27.60 18.21
N ILE A 60 -32.37 -27.19 17.92
CA ILE A 60 -32.03 -26.31 16.80
C ILE A 60 -30.93 -26.96 15.95
N PRO A 61 -31.18 -27.18 14.63
CA PRO A 61 -30.14 -27.65 13.72
C PRO A 61 -28.93 -26.71 13.71
N GLU A 62 -27.74 -27.29 13.76
CA GLU A 62 -26.47 -26.56 13.81
C GLU A 62 -26.31 -25.58 12.63
N ASP A 63 -26.63 -26.03 11.41
CA ASP A 63 -26.52 -25.20 10.20
C ASP A 63 -27.38 -23.93 10.25
N VAL A 64 -28.58 -24.03 10.82
CA VAL A 64 -29.50 -22.90 10.98
C VAL A 64 -28.94 -21.90 12.00
N LEU A 65 -28.42 -22.42 13.11
CA LEU A 65 -27.81 -21.58 14.15
C LEU A 65 -26.56 -20.88 13.64
N ASN A 66 -25.66 -21.61 12.97
CA ASN A 66 -24.43 -21.09 12.38
C ASN A 66 -24.75 -20.01 11.34
N THR A 67 -25.71 -20.26 10.44
CA THR A 67 -26.13 -19.28 9.42
C THR A 67 -26.76 -18.04 10.06
N TYR A 68 -27.64 -18.22 11.05
CA TYR A 68 -28.27 -17.11 11.76
C TYR A 68 -27.23 -16.24 12.46
N CYS A 69 -26.33 -16.85 13.23
CA CYS A 69 -25.29 -16.14 13.98
C CYS A 69 -24.20 -15.55 13.08
N TRP A 70 -24.01 -16.09 11.88
CA TRP A 70 -23.14 -15.47 10.88
C TRP A 70 -23.75 -14.19 10.29
N ILE A 71 -25.03 -14.22 9.94
CA ILE A 71 -25.75 -13.09 9.32
C ILE A 71 -26.07 -12.01 10.35
N HIS A 72 -26.52 -12.41 11.53
CA HIS A 72 -26.79 -11.52 12.64
C HIS A 72 -25.49 -11.15 13.38
N SER A 73 -25.57 -10.11 14.19
CA SER A 73 -24.41 -9.61 14.92
C SER A 73 -24.07 -10.46 16.12
N THR A 74 -22.79 -10.76 16.27
CA THR A 74 -22.23 -11.40 17.46
C THR A 74 -21.66 -10.35 18.41
N TYR A 75 -21.52 -10.67 19.69
CA TYR A 75 -21.02 -9.73 20.69
C TYR A 75 -20.15 -10.39 21.77
N THR A 76 -19.32 -9.58 22.42
CA THR A 76 -18.61 -9.90 23.68
C THR A 76 -18.98 -8.88 24.75
N LEU A 77 -18.69 -9.16 26.01
CA LEU A 77 -18.95 -8.28 27.14
C LEU A 77 -17.66 -7.57 27.58
N LYS A 78 -17.62 -6.24 27.55
CA LYS A 78 -16.42 -5.45 27.83
C LYS A 78 -15.92 -5.65 29.26
N SER A 79 -16.84 -5.69 30.23
CA SER A 79 -16.52 -5.88 31.65
C SER A 79 -15.88 -7.24 31.99
N PHE A 80 -15.99 -8.23 31.09
CA PHE A 80 -15.48 -9.59 31.29
C PHE A 80 -14.10 -9.83 30.66
N PHE A 81 -13.46 -8.81 30.06
CA PHE A 81 -12.09 -8.93 29.55
C PHE A 81 -11.03 -8.89 30.66
N ASN A 82 -11.29 -8.17 31.76
CA ASN A 82 -10.35 -8.03 32.89
C ASN A 82 -10.47 -9.14 33.94
N LYS A 83 -11.34 -10.14 33.72
CA LYS A 83 -11.63 -11.20 34.68
C LYS A 83 -10.69 -12.39 34.48
N LYS A 84 -10.35 -13.09 35.56
CA LYS A 84 -9.44 -14.24 35.49
C LYS A 84 -10.08 -15.43 34.78
N VAL A 85 -9.45 -15.85 33.69
CA VAL A 85 -9.89 -17.00 32.87
C VAL A 85 -9.74 -18.30 33.67
N GLY A 86 -10.73 -19.19 33.58
CA GLY A 86 -10.74 -20.48 34.29
C GLY A 86 -11.24 -20.41 35.73
N VAL A 87 -11.36 -19.21 36.31
CA VAL A 87 -11.92 -18.99 37.66
C VAL A 87 -13.23 -18.20 37.58
N GLU A 88 -13.19 -17.00 36.99
CA GLU A 88 -14.34 -16.10 36.92
C GLU A 88 -15.07 -16.17 35.58
N VAL A 89 -14.32 -16.46 34.50
CA VAL A 89 -14.85 -16.51 33.12
C VAL A 89 -14.27 -17.69 32.35
N PRO A 90 -15.03 -18.32 31.44
CA PRO A 90 -14.52 -19.39 30.60
C PRO A 90 -13.54 -18.90 29.53
N TYR A 91 -13.69 -17.66 29.07
CA TYR A 91 -12.83 -17.01 28.07
C TYR A 91 -12.98 -15.47 28.17
N PRO A 92 -11.96 -14.68 27.81
CA PRO A 92 -12.05 -13.22 27.88
C PRO A 92 -13.27 -12.66 27.13
N GLY A 93 -14.06 -11.83 27.81
CA GLY A 93 -15.27 -11.22 27.23
C GLY A 93 -16.49 -12.14 27.14
N ILE A 94 -16.43 -13.36 27.68
CA ILE A 94 -17.55 -14.31 27.73
C ILE A 94 -18.03 -14.47 29.16
N GLY A 95 -19.33 -14.29 29.35
CA GLY A 95 -19.97 -14.46 30.65
C GLY A 95 -21.48 -14.40 30.57
N ASN A 96 -22.11 -14.60 31.72
CA ASN A 96 -23.54 -14.39 31.84
C ASN A 96 -23.82 -12.87 31.85
N SER A 97 -24.59 -12.40 30.87
CA SER A 97 -24.94 -10.99 30.73
C SER A 97 -26.01 -10.55 31.74
N ARG A 98 -26.61 -11.48 32.49
CA ARG A 98 -27.56 -11.18 33.56
C ARG A 98 -26.80 -10.61 34.76
N SER A 99 -26.94 -9.30 34.96
CA SER A 99 -26.52 -8.65 36.20
C SER A 99 -27.30 -9.23 37.39
N ASP A 100 -26.71 -9.15 38.59
CA ASP A 100 -27.31 -9.52 39.89
C ASP A 100 -28.68 -8.84 40.15
N LYS A 101 -29.01 -7.80 39.38
CA LYS A 101 -30.30 -7.07 39.40
C LYS A 101 -31.28 -7.44 38.26
N GLY A 102 -31.01 -8.50 37.49
CA GLY A 102 -31.91 -8.99 36.45
C GLY A 102 -32.06 -8.12 35.19
N LYS A 103 -31.29 -7.03 35.05
CA LYS A 103 -31.28 -6.18 33.84
C LYS A 103 -30.03 -6.41 33.00
N GLU A 104 -30.21 -6.61 31.70
CA GLU A 104 -29.11 -6.65 30.73
C GLU A 104 -28.61 -5.22 30.46
N ASP A 105 -27.32 -4.97 30.70
CA ASP A 105 -26.69 -3.71 30.31
C ASP A 105 -26.28 -3.78 28.83
N MET A 106 -27.02 -3.07 27.98
CA MET A 106 -26.74 -3.01 26.54
C MET A 106 -25.43 -2.28 26.23
N ASN A 107 -24.95 -1.40 27.11
CA ASN A 107 -23.72 -0.64 26.88
C ASN A 107 -22.43 -1.47 27.09
N ASP A 108 -22.55 -2.58 27.82
CA ASP A 108 -21.44 -3.51 28.07
C ASP A 108 -21.18 -4.45 26.88
N LYS A 109 -22.13 -4.54 25.92
CA LYS A 109 -21.99 -5.39 24.73
C LYS A 109 -21.13 -4.69 23.67
N LYS A 110 -19.99 -5.30 23.31
CA LYS A 110 -19.20 -4.94 22.12
C LYS A 110 -19.66 -5.81 20.95
N ILE A 111 -20.24 -5.17 19.93
CA ILE A 111 -20.88 -5.86 18.81
C ILE A 111 -19.92 -5.94 17.63
N TYR A 112 -19.76 -7.13 17.05
CA TYR A 112 -18.89 -7.40 15.91
C TYR A 112 -19.75 -7.64 14.66
N LYS A 113 -19.57 -6.80 13.64
CA LYS A 113 -20.21 -6.92 12.32
C LYS A 113 -19.22 -6.82 11.15
N TYR A 114 -17.96 -6.46 11.44
CA TYR A 114 -16.99 -6.12 10.42
C TYR A 114 -16.50 -7.34 9.62
N TYR A 115 -16.54 -8.55 10.20
CA TYR A 115 -15.94 -9.76 9.63
C TYR A 115 -16.49 -10.13 8.25
N GLN A 116 -17.77 -9.85 7.98
CA GLN A 116 -18.38 -10.06 6.67
C GLN A 116 -17.77 -9.15 5.59
N TRP A 117 -17.29 -7.97 5.99
CA TRP A 117 -16.80 -6.91 5.11
C TRP A 117 -15.29 -6.90 4.93
N VAL A 118 -14.54 -7.68 5.71
CA VAL A 118 -13.07 -7.73 5.68
C VAL A 118 -12.54 -8.04 4.26
N CYS A 119 -13.11 -9.05 3.59
CA CYS A 119 -12.70 -9.43 2.23
C CYS A 119 -12.83 -8.27 1.24
N PHE A 120 -13.98 -7.58 1.27
CA PHE A 120 -14.27 -6.45 0.39
C PHE A 120 -13.40 -5.24 0.72
N CYS A 121 -13.15 -5.01 2.01
CA CYS A 121 -12.25 -3.97 2.47
C CYS A 121 -10.85 -4.19 1.89
N LEU A 122 -10.22 -5.35 2.13
CA LEU A 122 -8.88 -5.67 1.61
C LEU A 122 -8.79 -5.53 0.09
N PHE A 123 -9.82 -5.93 -0.66
CA PHE A 123 -9.87 -5.77 -2.11
C PHE A 123 -9.92 -4.29 -2.52
N PHE A 124 -10.76 -3.49 -1.86
CA PHE A 124 -10.84 -2.05 -2.10
C PHE A 124 -9.53 -1.33 -1.75
N GLN A 125 -8.86 -1.74 -0.67
CA GLN A 125 -7.53 -1.22 -0.32
C GLN A 125 -6.51 -1.52 -1.43
N ALA A 126 -6.52 -2.73 -1.98
CA ALA A 126 -5.63 -3.10 -3.09
C ALA A 126 -5.85 -2.19 -4.31
N MET A 127 -7.10 -1.89 -4.65
CA MET A 127 -7.43 -0.97 -5.75
C MET A 127 -6.90 0.45 -5.49
N LEU A 128 -7.06 0.96 -4.26
CA LEU A 128 -6.55 2.28 -3.87
C LEU A 128 -5.02 2.36 -3.92
N PHE A 129 -4.30 1.30 -3.51
CA PHE A 129 -2.84 1.22 -3.67
C PHE A 129 -2.37 1.18 -5.13
N TYR A 130 -3.21 0.69 -6.04
CA TYR A 130 -2.91 0.70 -7.48
C TYR A 130 -3.24 2.05 -8.16
N ALA A 131 -4.09 2.89 -7.56
CA ALA A 131 -4.55 4.14 -8.17
C ALA A 131 -3.43 5.13 -8.53
N PRO A 132 -2.42 5.41 -7.66
CA PRO A 132 -1.31 6.29 -8.02
C PRO A 132 -0.51 5.80 -9.23
N ARG A 133 -0.35 4.47 -9.36
CA ARG A 133 0.34 3.85 -10.49
C ARG A 133 -0.45 3.99 -11.78
N TRP A 134 -1.76 3.76 -11.71
CA TRP A 134 -2.65 3.92 -12.86
C TRP A 134 -2.63 5.37 -13.37
N LEU A 135 -2.71 6.36 -12.46
CA LEU A 135 -2.59 7.78 -12.79
C LEU A 135 -1.24 8.12 -13.45
N TRP A 136 -0.13 7.66 -12.85
CA TRP A 136 1.19 7.92 -13.42
C TRP A 136 1.33 7.32 -14.82
N LYS A 137 0.91 6.06 -15.01
CA LYS A 137 0.98 5.40 -16.32
C LYS A 137 0.15 6.12 -17.38
N SER A 138 -1.03 6.64 -17.01
CA SER A 138 -1.86 7.45 -17.89
C SER A 138 -1.20 8.78 -18.27
N TRP A 139 -0.57 9.46 -17.31
CA TRP A 139 0.10 10.74 -17.54
C TRP A 139 1.46 10.63 -18.25
N GLU A 140 2.18 9.54 -18.04
CA GLU A 140 3.45 9.29 -18.71
C GLU A 140 3.24 9.02 -20.22
N GLY A 141 2.12 8.38 -20.58
CA GLY A 141 1.74 8.15 -21.97
C GLY A 141 2.73 7.32 -22.78
N GLY A 142 3.64 6.58 -22.11
CA GLY A 142 4.70 5.81 -22.75
C GLY A 142 5.84 6.65 -23.34
N LYS A 143 5.99 7.92 -22.94
CA LYS A 143 7.03 8.81 -23.45
C LYS A 143 8.44 8.23 -23.27
N ILE A 144 8.75 7.68 -22.10
CA ILE A 144 10.10 7.13 -21.81
C ILE A 144 10.38 5.90 -22.67
N ARG A 145 9.39 5.03 -22.85
CA ARG A 145 9.49 3.88 -23.76
C ARG A 145 9.69 4.31 -25.22
N ALA A 146 8.99 5.36 -25.67
CA ALA A 146 9.16 5.89 -27.01
C ALA A 146 10.56 6.50 -27.22
N LEU A 147 11.09 7.22 -26.23
CA LEU A 147 12.42 7.84 -26.29
C LEU A 147 13.56 6.82 -26.27
N MET A 148 13.37 5.68 -25.62
CA MET A 148 14.39 4.62 -25.64
C MET A 148 14.54 3.94 -27.00
N MET A 149 13.49 3.91 -27.84
CA MET A 149 13.52 3.27 -29.17
C MET A 149 14.20 1.88 -29.19
N ASP A 150 14.05 1.08 -28.14
CA ASP A 150 14.72 -0.21 -27.91
C ASP A 150 16.26 -0.18 -28.06
N LEU A 151 16.89 0.97 -27.76
CA LEU A 151 18.34 1.17 -27.85
C LEU A 151 19.14 0.35 -26.81
N ASP A 152 18.44 -0.30 -25.87
CA ASP A 152 19.01 -1.15 -24.83
C ASP A 152 19.21 -2.61 -25.29
N VAL A 153 18.65 -3.01 -26.45
CA VAL A 153 18.96 -4.31 -27.06
C VAL A 153 20.31 -4.17 -27.78
N GLY A 154 21.35 -4.82 -27.26
CA GLY A 154 22.73 -4.82 -27.78
C GLY A 154 22.93 -5.32 -29.23
N VAL A 155 21.85 -5.53 -29.97
CA VAL A 155 21.78 -5.91 -31.39
C VAL A 155 21.30 -4.71 -32.21
N CYS A 156 22.00 -3.58 -32.12
CA CYS A 156 21.74 -2.41 -32.99
C CYS A 156 23.00 -2.13 -33.80
N THR A 157 22.85 -1.87 -35.09
CA THR A 157 23.96 -1.46 -35.95
C THR A 157 24.48 -0.08 -35.54
N GLU A 158 25.77 0.22 -35.75
CA GLU A 158 26.37 1.51 -35.40
C GLU A 158 25.68 2.70 -36.11
N ILE A 159 25.09 2.47 -37.28
CA ILE A 159 24.33 3.47 -38.03
C ILE A 159 23.00 3.76 -37.33
N GLU A 160 22.26 2.74 -36.91
CA GLU A 160 21.01 2.90 -36.17
C GLU A 160 21.22 3.59 -34.82
N LYS A 161 22.32 3.25 -34.11
CA LYS A 161 22.68 3.92 -32.86
C LYS A 161 22.88 5.41 -33.06
N LYS A 162 23.62 5.82 -34.10
CA LYS A 162 23.85 7.24 -34.41
C LYS A 162 22.55 7.98 -34.75
N THR A 163 21.67 7.37 -35.55
CA THR A 163 20.38 7.97 -35.91
C THR A 163 19.48 8.13 -34.68
N LYS A 164 19.31 7.08 -33.88
CA LYS A 164 18.50 7.12 -32.65
C LYS A 164 19.07 8.12 -31.63
N LYS A 165 20.39 8.17 -31.46
CA LYS A 165 21.06 9.17 -30.62
C LYS A 165 20.75 10.60 -31.04
N LYS A 166 20.83 10.88 -32.35
CA LYS A 166 20.52 12.20 -32.90
C LYS A 166 19.06 12.58 -32.66
N LEU A 167 18.12 11.65 -32.86
CA LEU A 167 16.70 11.86 -32.58
C LEU A 167 16.44 12.20 -31.10
N ILE A 168 17.09 11.51 -30.16
CA ILE A 168 16.99 11.82 -28.72
C ILE A 168 17.54 13.22 -28.43
N LEU A 169 18.70 13.57 -28.99
CA LEU A 169 19.32 14.88 -28.80
C LEU A 169 18.48 16.02 -29.37
N ASP A 170 17.90 15.83 -30.55
CA ASP A 170 17.05 16.83 -31.19
C ASP A 170 15.74 16.98 -30.39
N TYR A 171 15.15 15.88 -29.91
CA TYR A 171 14.01 15.93 -28.99
C TYR A 171 14.32 16.69 -27.68
N LEU A 172 15.44 16.39 -27.03
CA LEU A 172 15.86 17.03 -25.79
C LEU A 172 16.12 18.52 -25.97
N TRP A 173 16.60 18.92 -27.15
CA TRP A 173 16.88 20.29 -27.50
C TRP A 173 15.59 21.08 -27.78
N GLU A 174 14.72 20.55 -28.64
CA GLU A 174 13.46 21.21 -29.03
C GLU A 174 12.48 21.35 -27.86
N ASN A 175 12.47 20.37 -26.95
CA ASN A 175 11.54 20.36 -25.80
C ASN A 175 12.18 20.80 -24.48
N LEU A 176 13.34 21.45 -24.51
CA LEU A 176 14.00 21.96 -23.32
C LEU A 176 13.07 22.92 -22.57
N ARG A 177 12.98 22.79 -21.24
CA ARG A 177 12.17 23.61 -20.29
C ARG A 177 10.68 23.31 -20.27
N TYR A 178 10.13 22.49 -21.18
CA TYR A 178 8.71 22.13 -21.19
C TYR A 178 8.37 20.91 -20.31
N HIS A 179 9.36 20.15 -19.83
CA HIS A 179 9.15 18.92 -19.05
C HIS A 179 8.80 19.14 -17.57
N ASN A 180 8.72 20.38 -17.07
CA ASN A 180 8.48 20.63 -15.64
C ASN A 180 7.14 20.07 -15.17
N TRP A 181 6.08 20.27 -15.95
CA TRP A 181 4.75 19.75 -15.62
C TRP A 181 4.72 18.22 -15.58
N TRP A 182 5.48 17.56 -16.46
CA TRP A 182 5.62 16.11 -16.46
C TRP A 182 6.31 15.59 -15.19
N ALA A 183 7.37 16.25 -14.72
CA ALA A 183 8.03 15.88 -13.47
C ALA A 183 7.17 16.17 -12.23
N TYR A 184 6.44 17.29 -12.20
CA TYR A 184 5.54 17.58 -11.08
C TYR A 184 4.38 16.59 -10.97
N ARG A 185 3.84 16.12 -12.10
CA ARG A 185 2.86 15.02 -12.12
C ARG A 185 3.40 13.74 -11.46
N TYR A 186 4.67 13.42 -11.67
CA TYR A 186 5.31 12.29 -11.00
C TYR A 186 5.39 12.49 -9.49
N TYR A 187 5.90 13.64 -9.04
CA TYR A 187 5.99 13.95 -7.60
C TYR A 187 4.62 14.01 -6.93
N LEU A 188 3.60 14.45 -7.65
CA LEU A 188 2.22 14.39 -7.18
C LEU A 188 1.76 12.94 -6.99
N CYS A 189 2.09 12.02 -7.90
CA CYS A 189 1.79 10.59 -7.71
C CYS A 189 2.54 9.98 -6.51
N GLU A 190 3.81 10.35 -6.28
CA GLU A 190 4.55 9.94 -5.07
C GLU A 190 3.89 10.51 -3.80
N GLY A 191 3.44 11.77 -3.82
CA GLY A 191 2.69 12.38 -2.72
C GLY A 191 1.36 11.70 -2.46
N LEU A 192 0.61 11.38 -3.52
CA LEU A 192 -0.64 10.62 -3.43
C LEU A 192 -0.42 9.21 -2.87
N ALA A 193 0.74 8.59 -3.08
CA ALA A 193 1.06 7.29 -2.48
C ALA A 193 1.23 7.39 -0.95
N LEU A 194 1.87 8.46 -0.44
CA LEU A 194 1.96 8.71 1.00
C LEU A 194 0.57 9.01 1.59
N ILE A 195 -0.20 9.90 0.94
CA ILE A 195 -1.58 10.21 1.35
C ILE A 195 -2.42 8.94 1.37
N ASN A 196 -2.25 8.04 0.39
CA ASN A 196 -2.94 6.77 0.37
C ASN A 196 -2.54 5.91 1.57
N VAL A 197 -1.25 5.68 1.86
CA VAL A 197 -0.84 4.88 3.04
C VAL A 197 -1.44 5.42 4.34
N ILE A 198 -1.39 6.74 4.54
CA ILE A 198 -1.96 7.40 5.72
C ILE A 198 -3.48 7.20 5.74
N GLY A 199 -4.15 7.43 4.61
CA GLY A 199 -5.59 7.22 4.45
C GLY A 199 -6.00 5.78 4.73
N GLN A 200 -5.19 4.79 4.34
CA GLN A 200 -5.43 3.37 4.62
C GLN A 200 -5.35 3.07 6.11
N MET A 201 -4.37 3.63 6.82
CA MET A 201 -4.27 3.50 8.28
C MET A 201 -5.51 4.10 8.97
N PHE A 202 -5.96 5.28 8.55
CA PHE A 202 -7.19 5.88 9.09
C PHE A 202 -8.46 5.08 8.73
N LEU A 203 -8.55 4.54 7.52
CA LEU A 203 -9.67 3.71 7.09
C LEU A 203 -9.76 2.45 7.96
N MET A 204 -8.62 1.81 8.25
CA MET A 204 -8.56 0.66 9.17
C MET A 204 -8.91 1.06 10.59
N ASN A 205 -8.44 2.21 11.06
CA ASN A 205 -8.80 2.72 12.38
C ASN A 205 -10.30 2.91 12.53
N ARG A 206 -10.94 3.51 11.53
CA ARG A 206 -12.39 3.73 11.53
C ARG A 206 -13.19 2.44 11.39
N PHE A 207 -12.61 1.41 10.75
CA PHE A 207 -13.21 0.10 10.55
C PHE A 207 -13.20 -0.76 11.81
N PHE A 208 -12.17 -0.64 12.65
CA PHE A 208 -12.01 -1.35 13.93
C PHE A 208 -12.36 -0.48 15.16
N ASP A 209 -13.27 0.49 15.01
CA ASP A 209 -13.76 1.36 16.10
C ASP A 209 -12.68 2.16 16.86
N GLY A 210 -11.58 2.53 16.20
CA GLY A 210 -10.58 3.46 16.74
C GLY A 210 -9.32 2.81 17.34
N GLU A 211 -9.25 1.47 17.35
CA GLU A 211 -8.21 0.71 18.04
C GLU A 211 -7.02 0.30 17.13
N PHE A 212 -7.08 0.59 15.82
CA PHE A 212 -6.06 0.07 14.87
C PHE A 212 -4.76 0.87 14.87
N MET A 213 -4.78 2.15 15.22
CA MET A 213 -3.58 3.00 15.15
C MET A 213 -2.52 2.57 16.18
N THR A 214 -2.94 2.24 17.40
CA THR A 214 -2.05 1.78 18.47
C THR A 214 -1.79 0.27 18.42
N PHE A 215 -2.62 -0.47 17.66
CA PHE A 215 -2.61 -1.93 17.62
C PHE A 215 -1.22 -2.58 17.56
N GLY A 216 -0.34 -2.17 16.64
CA GLY A 216 0.98 -2.79 16.52
C GLY A 216 1.92 -2.47 17.69
N LEU A 217 1.80 -1.28 18.29
CA LEU A 217 2.54 -0.92 19.50
C LEU A 217 2.03 -1.74 20.70
N ASP A 218 0.72 -1.89 20.82
CA ASP A 218 0.07 -2.67 21.88
C ASP A 218 0.46 -4.16 21.77
N VAL A 219 0.60 -4.68 20.55
CA VAL A 219 1.10 -6.03 20.29
C VAL A 219 2.55 -6.21 20.73
N ILE A 220 3.44 -5.24 20.47
CA ILE A 220 4.83 -5.29 20.94
C ILE A 220 4.88 -5.24 22.47
N ALA A 221 4.16 -4.28 23.08
CA ALA A 221 4.09 -4.12 24.53
C ALA A 221 3.51 -5.36 25.24
N TYR A 222 2.60 -6.08 24.56
CA TYR A 222 2.08 -7.35 25.02
C TYR A 222 3.14 -8.46 24.97
N MET A 223 3.86 -8.60 23.86
CA MET A 223 4.90 -9.65 23.71
C MET A 223 6.05 -9.51 24.71
N GLU A 224 6.36 -8.28 25.16
CA GLU A 224 7.42 -8.00 26.13
C GLU A 224 6.98 -8.25 27.59
N SER A 225 5.70 -8.51 27.83
CA SER A 225 5.13 -8.57 29.18
C SER A 225 4.71 -9.95 29.65
N ASP A 226 4.75 -10.16 30.98
CA ASP A 226 4.39 -11.43 31.61
C ASP A 226 2.93 -11.87 31.34
N GLN A 227 2.78 -13.18 31.15
CA GLN A 227 1.72 -13.83 30.38
C GLN A 227 0.39 -14.03 31.12
N GLU A 228 0.31 -13.78 32.44
CA GLU A 228 -0.78 -14.34 33.28
C GLU A 228 -1.98 -13.41 33.56
N ASP A 229 -1.87 -12.08 33.42
CA ASP A 229 -2.93 -11.15 33.89
C ASP A 229 -3.34 -10.05 32.86
N ARG A 230 -2.95 -10.16 31.57
CA ARG A 230 -3.20 -9.09 30.58
C ARG A 230 -4.26 -9.44 29.53
N ILE A 231 -4.98 -8.41 29.08
CA ILE A 231 -5.89 -8.50 27.92
C ILE A 231 -5.05 -8.53 26.65
N ASP A 232 -5.14 -9.61 25.89
CA ASP A 232 -4.59 -9.67 24.54
C ASP A 232 -5.29 -8.63 23.64
N PRO A 233 -4.60 -7.59 23.13
CA PRO A 233 -5.20 -6.60 22.24
C PRO A 233 -5.78 -7.25 20.97
N MET A 234 -5.18 -8.37 20.57
CA MET A 234 -5.64 -9.19 19.45
C MET A 234 -7.04 -9.78 19.69
N ILE A 235 -7.33 -10.30 20.89
CA ILE A 235 -8.63 -10.91 21.22
C ILE A 235 -9.70 -9.83 21.38
N TYR A 236 -9.32 -8.63 21.83
CA TYR A 236 -10.25 -7.51 21.98
C TYR A 236 -10.79 -6.98 20.64
N ILE A 237 -9.92 -6.91 19.61
CA ILE A 237 -10.30 -6.49 18.27
C ILE A 237 -10.86 -7.68 17.47
N PHE A 238 -10.17 -8.82 17.49
CA PHE A 238 -10.50 -10.05 16.77
C PHE A 238 -10.83 -11.20 17.74
N PRO A 239 -12.04 -11.25 18.31
CA PRO A 239 -12.41 -12.31 19.25
C PRO A 239 -12.45 -13.66 18.54
N ARG A 240 -11.88 -14.68 19.18
CA ARG A 240 -11.95 -16.09 18.72
C ARG A 240 -13.23 -16.79 19.18
N MET A 241 -13.87 -16.26 20.22
CA MET A 241 -15.13 -16.75 20.75
C MET A 241 -16.07 -15.58 21.04
N VAL A 242 -17.35 -15.73 20.73
CA VAL A 242 -18.37 -14.69 20.85
C VAL A 242 -19.70 -15.28 21.31
N LYS A 243 -20.59 -14.41 21.80
CA LYS A 243 -21.98 -14.75 22.07
C LYS A 243 -22.88 -14.33 20.91
N CYS A 244 -23.89 -15.14 20.65
CA CYS A 244 -24.97 -14.89 19.71
C CYS A 244 -26.30 -15.10 20.42
N THR A 245 -27.22 -14.13 20.33
CA THR A 245 -28.56 -14.27 20.94
C THR A 245 -29.60 -14.44 19.83
N LEU A 246 -30.30 -15.56 19.85
CA LEU A 246 -31.41 -15.86 18.95
C LEU A 246 -32.68 -15.18 19.49
N PHE A 247 -33.14 -14.11 18.84
CA PHE A 247 -34.27 -13.31 19.31
C PHE A 247 -35.64 -13.80 18.82
N ASN A 248 -35.67 -14.67 17.81
CA ASN A 248 -36.90 -14.97 17.05
C ASN A 248 -37.50 -16.35 17.37
N LYS A 249 -37.09 -17.01 18.47
CA LYS A 249 -37.77 -18.23 18.89
C LYS A 249 -38.98 -17.85 19.75
N PHE A 250 -40.14 -18.31 19.31
CA PHE A 250 -41.39 -18.21 20.06
C PHE A 250 -41.69 -19.59 20.66
N GLY A 251 -41.95 -19.64 21.97
CA GLY A 251 -42.43 -20.86 22.62
C GLY A 251 -43.81 -21.25 22.12
N SER A 252 -44.28 -22.45 22.48
CA SER A 252 -45.64 -22.92 22.14
C SER A 252 -46.76 -22.00 22.64
N SER A 253 -46.48 -21.19 23.66
CA SER A 253 -47.37 -20.16 24.20
C SER A 253 -47.27 -18.78 23.50
N GLY A 254 -46.39 -18.62 22.50
CA GLY A 254 -46.16 -17.34 21.82
C GLY A 254 -45.26 -16.35 22.55
N GLU A 255 -44.68 -16.74 23.70
CA GLU A 255 -43.72 -15.92 24.44
C GLU A 255 -42.31 -16.02 23.80
N VAL A 256 -41.57 -14.92 23.82
CA VAL A 256 -40.21 -14.85 23.25
C VAL A 256 -39.23 -15.59 24.15
N GLU A 257 -38.67 -16.69 23.66
CA GLU A 257 -37.66 -17.47 24.36
C GLU A 257 -36.26 -17.08 23.84
N ARG A 258 -35.46 -16.41 24.68
CA ARG A 258 -34.09 -16.00 24.31
C ARG A 258 -33.14 -17.17 24.49
N HIS A 259 -32.48 -17.57 23.40
CA HIS A 259 -31.38 -18.53 23.45
C HIS A 259 -30.06 -17.83 23.15
N ASP A 260 -29.13 -17.91 24.11
CA ASP A 260 -27.74 -17.50 23.92
C ASP A 260 -26.94 -18.72 23.47
N ALA A 261 -26.29 -18.62 22.31
CA ALA A 261 -25.32 -19.58 21.82
C ALA A 261 -23.90 -19.02 22.00
N LEU A 262 -22.96 -19.91 22.33
CA LEU A 262 -21.53 -19.64 22.31
C LEU A 262 -20.96 -20.09 20.97
N CYS A 263 -20.22 -19.21 20.29
CA CYS A 263 -19.68 -19.50 18.97
C CYS A 263 -18.18 -19.24 18.90
N ILE A 264 -17.47 -20.08 18.16
CA ILE A 264 -16.05 -19.97 17.84
C ILE A 264 -15.93 -19.39 16.42
N LEU A 265 -14.99 -18.47 16.21
CA LEU A 265 -14.74 -17.80 14.93
C LEU A 265 -13.34 -18.15 14.40
N PRO A 266 -13.19 -19.28 13.69
CA PRO A 266 -11.92 -19.65 13.06
C PRO A 266 -11.40 -18.58 12.08
N LEU A 267 -12.31 -17.84 11.43
CA LEU A 267 -11.97 -16.76 10.50
C LEU A 267 -11.12 -15.67 11.18
N ASN A 268 -11.40 -15.36 12.44
CA ASN A 268 -10.70 -14.30 13.16
C ASN A 268 -9.26 -14.68 13.54
N VAL A 269 -8.93 -15.96 13.66
CA VAL A 269 -7.54 -16.44 13.86
C VAL A 269 -6.68 -16.11 12.64
N VAL A 270 -7.26 -16.14 11.44
CA VAL A 270 -6.55 -15.75 10.21
C VAL A 270 -6.45 -14.23 10.11
N ASN A 271 -7.55 -13.53 10.41
CA ASN A 271 -7.60 -12.06 10.37
C ASN A 271 -6.60 -11.43 11.35
N GLU A 272 -6.48 -11.92 12.59
CA GLU A 272 -5.52 -11.37 13.56
C GLU A 272 -4.09 -11.37 13.00
N LYS A 273 -3.67 -12.44 12.31
CA LYS A 273 -2.29 -12.53 11.78
C LYS A 273 -2.09 -11.64 10.57
N ILE A 274 -3.07 -11.58 9.68
CA ILE A 274 -3.05 -10.70 8.51
C ILE A 274 -2.93 -9.24 8.94
N TYR A 275 -3.75 -8.79 9.88
CA TYR A 275 -3.81 -7.39 10.27
C TYR A 275 -2.61 -6.95 11.11
N VAL A 276 -2.04 -7.82 11.94
CA VAL A 276 -0.75 -7.56 12.62
C VAL A 276 0.34 -7.32 11.57
N PHE A 277 0.46 -8.20 10.58
CA PHE A 277 1.47 -8.06 9.53
C PHE A 277 1.24 -6.81 8.66
N LEU A 278 -0.01 -6.53 8.28
CA LEU A 278 -0.36 -5.34 7.50
C LEU A 278 -0.03 -4.04 8.22
N TRP A 279 -0.24 -3.98 9.54
CA TRP A 279 0.08 -2.79 10.34
C TRP A 279 1.58 -2.45 10.24
N PHE A 280 2.45 -3.43 10.49
CA PHE A 280 3.91 -3.23 10.38
C PHE A 280 4.31 -2.89 8.95
N TRP A 281 3.72 -3.57 7.97
CA TRP A 281 3.98 -3.31 6.55
C TRP A 281 3.63 -1.87 6.15
N PHE A 282 2.46 -1.37 6.54
CA PHE A 282 2.04 0.01 6.24
C PHE A 282 2.90 1.05 6.95
N VAL A 283 3.33 0.81 8.19
CA VAL A 283 4.26 1.71 8.90
C VAL A 283 5.61 1.78 8.18
N ILE A 284 6.20 0.63 7.82
CA ILE A 284 7.46 0.57 7.07
C ILE A 284 7.32 1.28 5.72
N LEU A 285 6.25 1.00 4.98
CA LEU A 285 5.98 1.61 3.68
C LEU A 285 5.77 3.12 3.78
N GLY A 286 5.10 3.59 4.85
CA GLY A 286 4.92 5.00 5.18
C GLY A 286 6.25 5.70 5.46
N ILE A 287 7.15 5.08 6.22
CA ILE A 287 8.47 5.64 6.51
C ILE A 287 9.32 5.74 5.24
N LEU A 288 9.38 4.67 4.44
CA LEU A 288 10.15 4.66 3.19
C LEU A 288 9.65 5.70 2.18
N THR A 289 8.33 5.88 2.08
CA THR A 289 7.75 6.94 1.24
C THR A 289 8.02 8.33 1.75
N PHE A 290 7.90 8.53 3.06
CA PHE A 290 8.20 9.82 3.66
C PHE A 290 9.65 10.22 3.41
N ILE A 291 10.61 9.30 3.62
CA ILE A 291 12.03 9.54 3.30
C ILE A 291 12.21 9.88 1.82
N THR A 292 11.54 9.16 0.92
CA THR A 292 11.59 9.42 -0.53
C THR A 292 11.08 10.82 -0.86
N LEU A 293 9.97 11.26 -0.25
CA LEU A 293 9.41 12.59 -0.48
C LEU A 293 10.30 13.71 0.08
N VAL A 294 10.87 13.52 1.27
CA VAL A 294 11.86 14.46 1.83
C VAL A 294 13.07 14.57 0.89
N TYR A 295 13.56 13.44 0.39
CA TYR A 295 14.64 13.39 -0.59
C TYR A 295 14.28 14.17 -1.88
N ARG A 296 13.06 13.99 -2.42
CA ARG A 296 12.59 14.75 -3.58
C ARG A 296 12.47 16.25 -3.29
N PHE A 297 11.97 16.60 -2.11
CA PHE A 297 11.86 17.98 -1.67
C PHE A 297 13.24 18.65 -1.67
N ILE A 298 14.25 18.01 -1.05
CA ILE A 298 15.63 18.53 -1.03
C ILE A 298 16.18 18.76 -2.45
N ILE A 299 15.90 17.85 -3.39
CA ILE A 299 16.33 17.97 -4.79
C ILE A 299 15.66 19.17 -5.50
N ILE A 300 14.39 19.44 -5.20
CA ILE A 300 13.66 20.57 -5.78
C ILE A 300 14.30 21.90 -5.33
N PHE A 301 14.68 22.04 -4.06
CA PHE A 301 15.28 23.28 -3.55
C PHE A 301 16.78 23.41 -3.83
N SER A 302 17.53 22.30 -3.87
CA SER A 302 18.99 22.34 -3.97
C SER A 302 19.50 21.94 -5.36
N PRO A 303 19.96 22.89 -6.20
CA PRO A 303 20.63 22.57 -7.46
C PRO A 303 21.98 21.86 -7.24
N ARG A 304 22.61 22.03 -6.07
CA ARG A 304 23.85 21.30 -5.72
C ARG A 304 23.60 19.81 -5.52
N MET A 305 22.47 19.45 -4.93
CA MET A 305 22.09 18.05 -4.76
C MET A 305 21.86 17.36 -6.11
N ARG A 306 21.27 18.06 -7.07
CA ARG A 306 21.05 17.55 -8.44
C ARG A 306 22.34 17.17 -9.14
N VAL A 307 23.35 18.03 -9.03
CA VAL A 307 24.70 17.77 -9.55
C VAL A 307 25.32 16.55 -8.87
N TYR A 308 25.29 16.51 -7.54
CA TYR A 308 25.88 15.40 -6.77
C TYR A 308 25.29 14.04 -7.16
N MET A 309 23.96 13.98 -7.29
CA MET A 309 23.23 12.77 -7.64
C MET A 309 23.56 12.26 -9.06
N MET A 310 23.56 13.16 -10.06
CA MET A 310 23.99 12.79 -11.42
C MET A 310 25.43 12.30 -11.45
N ARG A 311 26.33 12.94 -10.68
CA ARG A 311 27.73 12.51 -10.59
C ARG A 311 27.91 11.15 -9.93
N MET A 312 27.16 10.87 -8.87
CA MET A 312 27.27 9.61 -8.14
C MET A 312 26.84 8.42 -9.02
N ARG A 313 25.75 8.59 -9.78
CA ARG A 313 25.18 7.53 -10.63
C ARG A 313 25.88 7.42 -11.98
N PHE A 314 26.19 8.53 -12.64
CA PHE A 314 26.80 8.57 -13.97
C PHE A 314 28.29 8.92 -13.91
N ARG A 315 29.08 8.03 -13.29
CA ARG A 315 30.53 8.25 -13.10
C ARG A 315 31.33 8.39 -14.40
N LEU A 316 30.80 7.89 -15.52
CA LEU A 316 31.42 7.94 -16.85
C LEU A 316 31.34 9.32 -17.52
N VAL A 317 30.48 10.23 -17.04
CA VAL A 317 30.28 11.56 -17.65
C VAL A 317 31.23 12.58 -17.05
N ARG A 318 31.85 13.42 -17.90
CA ARG A 318 32.71 14.53 -17.42
C ARG A 318 31.98 15.47 -16.49
N ARG A 319 32.66 15.86 -15.40
CA ARG A 319 32.11 16.73 -14.34
C ARG A 319 31.63 18.09 -14.87
N ASP A 320 32.42 18.70 -15.76
CA ASP A 320 32.12 20.02 -16.35
C ASP A 320 30.81 19.99 -17.17
N ASN A 321 30.56 18.88 -17.87
CA ASN A 321 29.38 18.70 -18.72
C ASN A 321 28.13 18.55 -17.86
N VAL A 322 28.21 17.78 -16.77
CA VAL A 322 27.11 17.64 -15.81
C VAL A 322 26.76 18.99 -15.17
N ASP A 323 27.77 19.75 -14.74
CA ASP A 323 27.55 21.06 -14.12
C ASP A 323 26.90 22.05 -15.09
N THR A 324 27.36 22.07 -16.33
CA THR A 324 26.80 22.92 -17.39
C THR A 324 25.34 22.57 -17.66
N ILE A 325 25.02 21.28 -17.79
CA ILE A 325 23.65 20.81 -18.04
C ILE A 325 22.75 21.12 -16.86
N VAL A 326 23.15 20.82 -15.62
CA VAL A 326 22.30 21.04 -14.44
C VAL A 326 22.04 22.52 -14.17
N ARG A 327 23.03 23.40 -14.44
CA ARG A 327 22.84 24.85 -14.28
C ARG A 327 21.88 25.44 -15.31
N ARG A 328 21.81 24.87 -16.52
CA ARG A 328 21.00 25.39 -17.62
C ARG A 328 19.65 24.71 -17.79
N SER A 329 19.52 23.46 -17.33
CA SER A 329 18.27 22.69 -17.35
C SER A 329 17.36 23.08 -16.19
N LYS A 330 16.04 23.09 -16.45
CA LYS A 330 15.05 23.19 -15.38
C LYS A 330 14.85 21.82 -14.72
N MET A 331 14.11 21.79 -13.62
CA MET A 331 13.86 20.58 -12.82
C MET A 331 13.32 19.41 -13.65
N GLY A 332 12.38 19.67 -14.55
CA GLY A 332 11.77 18.62 -15.37
C GLY A 332 12.71 17.97 -16.37
N ASP A 333 13.57 18.76 -17.00
CA ASP A 333 14.54 18.24 -17.97
C ASP A 333 15.63 17.44 -17.27
N TRP A 334 16.08 17.90 -16.10
CA TRP A 334 17.00 17.14 -15.27
C TRP A 334 16.40 15.79 -14.83
N TYR A 335 15.12 15.78 -14.42
CA TYR A 335 14.44 14.56 -14.03
C TYR A 335 14.27 13.59 -15.20
N LEU A 336 13.93 14.10 -16.39
CA LEU A 336 13.86 13.32 -17.62
C LEU A 336 15.21 12.67 -17.96
N LEU A 337 16.30 13.45 -17.93
CA LEU A 337 17.65 12.94 -18.16
C LEU A 337 18.05 11.91 -17.12
N TYR A 338 17.65 12.11 -15.86
CA TYR A 338 17.92 11.15 -14.80
C TYR A 338 17.24 9.81 -15.07
N ILE A 339 15.93 9.79 -15.38
CA ILE A 339 15.21 8.57 -15.75
C ILE A 339 15.78 7.95 -17.02
N LEU A 340 16.09 8.76 -18.03
CA LEU A 340 16.63 8.26 -19.30
C LEU A 340 17.96 7.53 -19.07
N GLY A 341 18.83 8.06 -18.22
CA GLY A 341 20.07 7.39 -17.86
C GLY A 341 19.90 6.14 -16.99
N GLU A 342 18.77 5.96 -16.28
CA GLU A 342 18.48 4.68 -15.63
C GLU A 342 18.11 3.57 -16.61
N ASN A 343 17.66 3.95 -17.82
CA ASN A 343 17.12 3.02 -18.80
C ASN A 343 18.00 2.83 -20.05
N LEU A 344 18.96 3.72 -20.28
CA LEU A 344 19.91 3.60 -21.38
C LEU A 344 21.24 3.03 -20.89
N ASP A 345 21.93 2.33 -21.77
CA ASP A 345 23.31 1.91 -21.52
C ASP A 345 24.19 3.11 -21.14
N SER A 346 25.05 2.88 -20.15
CA SER A 346 25.87 3.92 -19.53
C SER A 346 26.85 4.60 -20.50
N VAL A 347 27.31 3.91 -21.55
CA VAL A 347 28.20 4.45 -22.58
C VAL A 347 27.42 5.34 -23.54
N ILE A 348 26.25 4.88 -23.98
CA ILE A 348 25.37 5.65 -24.87
C ILE A 348 24.90 6.93 -24.18
N PHE A 349 24.47 6.83 -22.92
CA PHE A 349 24.05 7.97 -22.13
C PHE A 349 25.18 8.99 -21.94
N ARG A 350 26.42 8.53 -21.72
CA ARG A 350 27.59 9.41 -21.66
C ARG A 350 27.76 10.21 -22.95
N ASP A 351 27.70 9.54 -24.09
CA ASP A 351 27.92 10.18 -25.37
C ASP A 351 26.80 11.18 -25.73
N ILE A 352 25.56 10.91 -25.30
CA ILE A 352 24.43 11.85 -25.39
C ILE A 352 24.71 13.09 -24.51
N MET A 353 25.10 12.89 -23.24
CA MET A 353 25.36 14.00 -22.31
C MET A 353 26.50 14.90 -22.78
N HIS A 354 27.55 14.32 -23.37
CA HIS A 354 28.68 15.09 -23.93
C HIS A 354 28.25 15.96 -25.13
N GLU A 355 27.55 15.38 -26.11
CA GLU A 355 27.08 16.14 -27.28
C GLU A 355 26.04 17.20 -26.91
N PHE A 356 25.18 16.89 -25.94
CA PHE A 356 24.20 17.84 -25.43
C PHE A 356 24.84 19.03 -24.72
N ALA A 357 25.86 18.79 -23.87
CA ALA A 357 26.62 19.85 -23.23
C ALA A 357 27.35 20.75 -24.25
N ASN A 358 27.93 20.15 -25.28
CA ASN A 358 28.60 20.89 -26.35
C ASN A 358 27.62 21.78 -27.14
N LYS A 359 26.45 21.24 -27.53
CA LYS A 359 25.38 22.04 -28.17
C LYS A 359 24.94 23.21 -27.29
N LEU A 360 24.73 22.97 -25.98
CA LEU A 360 24.39 24.04 -25.03
C LEU A 360 25.48 25.12 -24.98
N ASN A 361 26.76 24.74 -24.92
CA ASN A 361 27.86 25.70 -24.85
C ASN A 361 28.02 26.55 -26.11
N HIS A 362 27.91 25.95 -27.31
CA HIS A 362 28.02 26.67 -28.58
C HIS A 362 26.95 27.77 -28.74
N THR A 363 25.70 27.51 -28.37
CA THR A 363 24.62 28.51 -28.47
C THR A 363 24.84 29.70 -27.53
N TYR A 364 25.47 29.48 -26.38
CA TYR A 364 25.78 30.55 -25.43
C TYR A 364 26.90 31.46 -25.93
N GLN A 365 27.93 30.89 -26.56
CA GLN A 365 28.98 31.68 -27.20
C GLN A 365 28.42 32.55 -28.34
N HIS A 366 27.48 32.05 -29.14
CA HIS A 366 26.81 32.85 -30.16
C HIS A 366 25.93 33.97 -29.59
N HIS A 367 25.30 33.78 -28.43
CA HIS A 367 24.50 34.83 -27.78
C HIS A 367 25.36 35.91 -27.09
N ILE A 368 26.57 35.58 -26.61
CA ILE A 368 27.50 36.56 -26.03
C ILE A 368 28.23 37.35 -27.10
N HIS A 369 28.74 36.69 -28.14
CA HIS A 369 29.46 37.34 -29.23
C HIS A 369 28.54 37.95 -30.31
N GLY A 370 27.22 37.83 -30.13
CA GLY A 370 26.20 38.39 -31.01
C GLY A 370 25.48 39.61 -30.44
N ALA A 371 25.93 40.18 -29.32
CA ALA A 371 25.54 41.55 -28.95
C ALA A 371 26.34 42.51 -29.83
N PRO A 372 25.71 43.25 -30.76
CA PRO A 372 26.43 44.33 -31.42
C PRO A 372 26.74 45.37 -30.36
N ASP A 373 28.01 45.74 -30.25
CA ASP A 373 28.44 46.96 -29.59
C ASP A 373 27.59 48.11 -30.18
N ALA A 374 26.68 48.66 -29.37
CA ALA A 374 25.85 49.80 -29.71
C ALA A 374 26.14 50.93 -28.70
#